data_AF-K0E394-F1
#
_entry.id   AF-K0E394-F1
#
_cell.length_a   1.000
_cell.length_b   1.000
_cell.length_c   1.000
_cell.angle_alpha   90.00
_cell.angle_beta   90.00
_cell.angle_gamma   90.00
#
_symmetry.space_group_name_H-M   'P 1'
#
loop_
_entity.id
_entity.type
_entity.pdbx_description
1 polymer ?
#
loop_
_entity_poly.entity_id
_entity_poly.type
_entity_poly.pdbx_seq_one_letter_code
_entity_poly.pdbx_strand_id
1 'polypeptide(L)'
;MASHIRWVLDGFTLIYPRYDRALVAFRLAGADACIVREFDMKASTFVKNGFELLEPGHHHVAWIVHDSIYVGWDDSAVNVAPAVTDAGFPRQVRRWSRGTPIADAPIVFECVRPAICRRTGFCDPIHERDRASRVTTFFEATKRTDEWMRCDVPT
;
A
#
# COMPACT_ATOMS: atom_id res chain seq x y z
N MET A 1 20.24 -19.35 -20.60
CA MET A 1 20.74 -18.16 -19.89
C MET A 1 19.68 -17.74 -18.89
N ALA A 2 19.99 -17.73 -17.59
CA ALA A 2 19.07 -17.19 -16.61
C ALA A 2 18.96 -15.67 -16.85
N SER A 3 17.76 -15.17 -17.13
CA SER A 3 17.55 -13.72 -17.23
C SER A 3 17.82 -13.11 -15.85
N HIS A 4 18.82 -12.23 -15.77
CA HIS A 4 19.02 -11.41 -14.57
C HIS A 4 17.87 -10.40 -14.50
N ILE A 5 16.87 -10.71 -13.67
CA ILE A 5 15.77 -9.80 -13.38
C ILE A 5 16.35 -8.60 -12.62
N ARG A 6 16.34 -7.42 -13.24
CA ARG A 6 16.84 -6.18 -12.64
C ARG A 6 15.71 -5.45 -11.91
N TRP A 7 15.75 -5.52 -10.59
CA TRP A 7 14.89 -4.71 -9.73
C TRP A 7 15.50 -3.33 -9.50
N VAL A 8 14.68 -2.31 -9.57
CA VAL A 8 15.04 -0.92 -9.29
C VAL A 8 14.27 -0.48 -8.05
N LEU A 9 14.95 0.22 -7.13
CA LEU A 9 14.28 0.87 -6.01
C LEU A 9 13.33 1.93 -6.56
N ASP A 10 12.05 1.77 -6.25
CA ASP A 10 11.02 2.73 -6.63
C ASP A 10 10.83 3.81 -5.56
N GLY A 11 10.80 3.38 -4.31
CA GLY A 11 10.66 4.29 -3.18
C GLY A 11 10.50 3.55 -1.86
N PHE A 12 10.40 4.30 -0.78
CA PHE A 12 10.14 3.76 0.54
C PHE A 12 9.39 4.76 1.42
N THR A 13 8.65 4.26 2.40
CA THR A 13 8.03 5.07 3.45
C THR A 13 8.43 4.57 4.82
N LEU A 14 8.94 5.47 5.67
CA LEU A 14 9.35 5.15 7.03
C LEU A 14 8.18 5.34 8.00
N ILE A 15 8.09 4.47 9.01
CA ILE A 15 7.13 4.67 10.09
C ILE A 15 7.55 5.85 10.96
N TYR A 16 6.67 6.82 11.15
CA TYR A 16 6.87 7.92 12.10
C TYR A 16 6.32 7.52 13.48
N PRO A 17 6.87 8.06 14.60
CA PRO A 17 8.08 8.89 14.71
C PRO A 17 9.37 8.07 14.84
N ARG A 18 9.26 6.74 14.91
CA ARG A 18 10.37 5.87 15.29
C ARG A 18 11.41 5.70 14.18
N TYR A 19 10.99 5.82 12.93
CA TYR A 19 11.81 5.62 11.73
C TYR A 19 12.59 4.30 11.74
N ASP A 20 12.09 3.29 12.45
CA ASP A 20 12.73 1.98 12.68
C ASP A 20 12.29 0.91 11.65
N ARG A 21 11.22 1.17 10.91
CA ARG A 21 10.72 0.33 9.81
C ARG A 21 10.46 1.14 8.55
N ALA A 22 10.77 0.54 7.40
CA ALA A 22 10.41 1.05 6.08
C ALA A 22 9.52 0.05 5.34
N LEU A 23 8.55 0.54 4.57
CA LEU A 23 7.94 -0.24 3.49
C LEU A 23 8.65 0.18 2.20
N VAL A 24 9.34 -0.77 1.57
CA VAL A 24 10.21 -0.52 0.42
C VAL A 24 9.58 -1.13 -0.83
N ALA A 25 9.42 -0.32 -1.87
CA ALA A 25 8.89 -0.75 -3.16
C ALA A 25 10.02 -0.95 -4.17
N PHE A 26 9.96 -2.05 -4.91
CA PHE A 26 10.85 -2.35 -6.02
C PHE A 26 10.05 -2.58 -7.30
N ARG A 27 10.51 -2.06 -8.42
CA ARG A 27 9.92 -2.33 -9.75
C ARG A 27 10.89 -3.08 -10.63
N LEU A 28 10.39 -3.91 -11.53
CA LEU A 28 11.20 -4.43 -12.62
C LEU A 28 11.60 -3.25 -13.52
N ALA A 29 12.85 -3.20 -13.97
CA ALA A 29 13.31 -2.14 -14.86
C ALA A 29 12.40 -2.03 -16.11
N GLY A 30 11.69 -0.91 -16.25
CA GLY A 30 10.76 -0.65 -17.35
C GLY A 30 9.32 -1.13 -17.14
N ALA A 31 8.96 -1.59 -15.94
CA ALA A 31 7.58 -1.94 -15.58
C ALA A 31 6.98 -0.95 -14.58
N ASP A 32 5.66 -0.77 -14.64
CA ASP A 32 4.90 0.04 -13.67
C ASP A 32 4.47 -0.77 -12.43
N ALA A 33 4.51 -2.09 -12.52
CA ALA A 33 4.24 -3.01 -11.42
C ALA A 33 5.40 -3.04 -10.41
N CYS A 34 5.06 -3.04 -9.13
CA CYS A 34 6.02 -3.15 -8.04
C CYS A 34 5.78 -4.40 -7.19
N ILE A 35 6.79 -4.74 -6.40
CA ILE A 35 6.68 -5.56 -5.20
C ILE A 35 6.96 -4.66 -3.99
N VAL A 36 6.43 -5.01 -2.83
CA VAL A 36 6.62 -4.25 -1.58
C VAL A 36 7.14 -5.19 -0.50
N ARG A 37 8.13 -4.74 0.27
CA ARG A 37 8.67 -5.49 1.40
C ARG A 37 8.97 -4.58 2.58
N GLU A 38 8.72 -5.08 3.78
CA GLU A 38 9.09 -4.42 5.02
C GLU A 38 10.58 -4.59 5.33
N PHE A 39 11.22 -3.50 5.73
CA PHE A 39 12.64 -3.43 6.04
C PHE A 39 12.88 -2.89 7.44
N ASP A 40 13.73 -3.58 8.21
CA ASP A 40 14.20 -3.15 9.52
C ASP A 40 15.41 -2.22 9.35
N MET A 41 15.24 -0.94 9.71
CA MET A 41 16.30 0.05 9.57
C MET A 41 17.46 -0.17 10.54
N LYS A 42 17.20 -0.78 11.70
CA LYS A 42 18.23 -1.05 12.72
C LYS A 42 19.04 -2.29 12.37
N ALA A 43 18.36 -3.36 11.99
CA ALA A 43 19.02 -4.61 11.60
C ALA A 43 19.58 -4.56 10.17
N SER A 44 19.12 -3.59 9.35
CA SER A 44 19.45 -3.50 7.93
C SER A 44 19.09 -4.77 7.14
N THR A 45 17.94 -5.36 7.47
CA THR A 45 17.44 -6.59 6.85
C THR A 45 15.96 -6.48 6.56
N PHE A 46 15.49 -7.20 5.53
CA PHE A 46 14.05 -7.38 5.34
C PHE A 46 13.45 -8.15 6.52
N VAL A 47 12.28 -7.69 6.98
CA VAL A 47 11.58 -8.31 8.10
C VAL A 47 11.00 -9.63 7.62
N LYS A 48 11.45 -10.74 8.21
CA LYS A 48 10.89 -12.07 7.93
C LYS A 48 9.41 -12.10 8.33
N ASN A 49 8.54 -12.56 7.43
CA ASN A 49 7.09 -12.58 7.63
C ASN A 49 6.52 -11.19 7.97
N GLY A 50 7.15 -10.13 7.48
CA GLY A 50 6.65 -8.76 7.60
C GLY A 50 5.52 -8.47 6.60
N PHE A 51 5.26 -7.19 6.37
CA PHE A 51 4.40 -6.78 5.26
C PHE A 51 5.11 -7.02 3.92
N GLU A 52 4.68 -8.03 3.19
CA GLU A 52 5.26 -8.43 1.89
C GLU A 52 4.17 -8.60 0.82
N LEU A 53 4.35 -7.93 -0.31
CA LEU A 53 3.58 -8.07 -1.55
C LEU A 53 4.57 -8.49 -2.63
N LEU A 54 4.73 -9.80 -2.81
CA LEU A 54 5.79 -10.36 -3.66
C LEU A 54 5.35 -10.60 -5.11
N GLU A 55 4.04 -10.61 -5.37
CA GLU A 55 3.50 -10.65 -6.73
C GLU A 55 3.58 -9.25 -7.35
N PRO A 56 4.18 -9.07 -8.55
CA PRO A 56 4.23 -7.78 -9.21
C PRO A 56 2.82 -7.23 -9.50
N GLY A 57 2.53 -6.02 -9.03
CA GLY A 57 1.25 -5.35 -9.30
C GLY A 57 1.28 -3.85 -8.97
N HIS A 58 0.17 -3.15 -9.21
CA HIS A 58 0.07 -1.71 -8.91
C HIS A 58 -0.19 -1.41 -7.43
N HIS A 59 0.62 -1.99 -6.55
CA HIS A 59 0.45 -1.87 -5.10
C HIS A 59 0.74 -0.47 -4.61
N HIS A 60 0.09 -0.11 -3.50
CA HIS A 60 0.44 1.07 -2.73
C HIS A 60 0.22 0.80 -1.24
N VAL A 61 1.14 1.31 -0.42
CA VAL A 61 1.12 1.06 1.03
C VAL A 61 1.41 2.32 1.81
N ALA A 62 0.89 2.39 3.03
CA ALA A 62 1.22 3.42 3.98
C ALA A 62 1.09 2.92 5.41
N TRP A 63 1.97 3.40 6.29
CA TRP A 63 1.91 3.11 7.71
C TRP A 63 0.66 3.70 8.36
N ILE A 64 0.05 2.93 9.25
CA ILE A 64 -0.92 3.41 10.24
C ILE A 64 -0.22 3.42 11.60
N VAL A 65 0.23 2.22 12.01
CA VAL A 65 1.00 1.93 13.22
C VAL A 65 1.94 0.76 12.92
N HIS A 66 2.79 0.38 13.87
CA HIS A 66 3.83 -0.63 13.63
C HIS A 66 3.29 -2.01 13.21
N ASP A 67 2.08 -2.35 13.62
CA ASP A 67 1.45 -3.64 13.31
C ASP A 67 0.29 -3.52 12.32
N SER A 68 0.07 -2.34 11.72
CA SER A 68 -0.97 -2.18 10.71
C SER A 68 -0.64 -1.13 9.65
N ILE A 69 -0.98 -1.46 8.41
CA ILE A 69 -0.79 -0.59 7.25
C ILE A 69 -2.09 -0.43 6.46
N TYR A 70 -2.23 0.70 5.76
CA TYR A 70 -3.13 0.77 4.64
C TYR A 70 -2.45 0.15 3.43
N VAL A 71 -3.20 -0.67 2.70
CA VAL A 71 -2.76 -1.31 1.47
C VAL A 71 -3.84 -1.23 0.42
N GLY A 72 -3.50 -0.72 -0.76
CA GLY A 72 -4.23 -1.10 -1.97
C GLY A 72 -3.45 -2.18 -2.67
N TRP A 73 -4.09 -3.35 -2.69
CA TRP A 73 -3.52 -4.58 -3.14
C TRP A 73 -4.03 -4.90 -4.53
N ASP A 74 -3.11 -5.06 -5.47
CA ASP A 74 -3.42 -5.63 -6.78
C ASP A 74 -3.46 -7.16 -6.64
N ASP A 75 -4.67 -7.71 -6.56
CA ASP A 75 -4.92 -9.14 -6.36
C ASP A 75 -5.04 -9.91 -7.68
N SER A 76 -4.70 -9.30 -8.82
CA SER A 76 -4.83 -9.89 -10.16
C SER A 76 -4.06 -11.21 -10.35
N ALA A 77 -2.97 -11.42 -9.60
CA ALA A 77 -2.20 -12.66 -9.64
C ALA A 77 -2.87 -13.82 -8.91
N VAL A 78 -3.80 -13.55 -7.99
CA VAL A 78 -4.37 -14.55 -7.07
C VAL A 78 -5.90 -14.64 -7.11
N ASN A 79 -6.57 -13.74 -7.83
CA ASN A 79 -8.02 -13.68 -7.92
C ASN A 79 -8.48 -13.65 -9.39
N VAL A 80 -9.48 -14.48 -9.71
CA VAL A 80 -10.07 -14.57 -11.07
C VAL A 80 -10.88 -13.33 -11.42
N ALA A 81 -11.42 -12.64 -10.42
CA ALA A 81 -12.14 -11.38 -10.56
C ALA A 81 -11.49 -10.32 -9.65
N PRO A 82 -10.34 -9.75 -10.05
CA PRO A 82 -9.58 -8.87 -9.18
C PRO A 82 -10.29 -7.56 -8.86
N ALA A 83 -9.99 -7.02 -7.69
CA ALA A 83 -10.54 -5.76 -7.19
C ALA A 83 -9.78 -4.54 -7.75
N VAL A 84 -9.55 -4.52 -9.08
CA VAL A 84 -8.82 -3.46 -9.80
C VAL A 84 -9.73 -2.66 -10.73
N THR A 85 -9.29 -1.45 -11.09
CA THR A 85 -9.90 -0.52 -12.04
C THR A 85 -9.78 -1.04 -13.47
N ASP A 86 -10.49 -0.43 -14.42
CA ASP A 86 -10.30 -0.70 -15.86
C ASP A 86 -8.85 -0.40 -16.30
N ALA A 87 -8.19 0.55 -15.62
CA ALA A 87 -6.77 0.88 -15.80
C ALA A 87 -5.79 0.00 -14.99
N GLY A 88 -6.27 -1.04 -14.30
CA GLY A 88 -5.41 -2.00 -13.57
C GLY A 88 -4.88 -1.57 -12.19
N PHE A 89 -5.37 -0.47 -11.59
CA PHE A 89 -5.05 -0.05 -10.23
C PHE A 89 -6.00 -0.65 -9.18
N PRO A 90 -5.56 -0.90 -7.93
CA PRO A 90 -6.44 -1.37 -6.87
C PRO A 90 -7.60 -0.40 -6.58
N ARG A 91 -8.83 -0.92 -6.56
CA ARG A 91 -10.06 -0.15 -6.22
C ARG A 91 -10.33 -0.09 -4.72
N GLN A 92 -9.74 -1.01 -3.97
CA GLN A 92 -9.94 -1.15 -2.52
C GLN A 92 -8.71 -0.65 -1.76
N VAL A 93 -8.95 0.02 -0.63
CA VAL A 93 -7.96 0.23 0.41
C VAL A 93 -8.36 -0.65 1.58
N ARG A 94 -7.43 -1.49 2.03
CA ARG A 94 -7.59 -2.40 3.16
C ARG A 94 -6.72 -1.96 4.32
N ARG A 95 -7.19 -2.19 5.55
CA ARG A 95 -6.37 -2.08 6.76
C ARG A 95 -5.78 -3.45 7.05
N TRP A 96 -4.53 -3.65 6.68
CA TRP A 96 -3.85 -4.93 6.86
C TRP A 96 -3.11 -4.95 8.19
N SER A 97 -3.29 -6.01 8.96
CA SER A 97 -2.62 -6.21 10.25
C SER A 97 -1.53 -7.27 10.11
N ARG A 98 -0.45 -7.11 10.86
CA ARG A 98 0.67 -8.04 10.85
C ARG A 98 0.19 -9.45 11.22
N GLY A 99 0.71 -10.45 10.51
CA GLY A 99 0.42 -11.86 10.79
C GLY A 99 -0.94 -12.35 10.27
N THR A 100 -1.75 -11.50 9.64
CA THR A 100 -2.99 -11.92 8.99
C THR A 100 -2.79 -12.05 7.48
N PRO A 101 -3.55 -12.91 6.77
CA PRO A 101 -3.63 -12.87 5.32
C PRO A 101 -4.17 -11.52 4.85
N ILE A 102 -3.61 -10.96 3.77
CA ILE A 102 -4.10 -9.70 3.20
C ILE A 102 -5.51 -9.81 2.61
N ALA A 103 -5.87 -11.00 2.12
CA ALA A 103 -7.21 -11.28 1.60
C ALA A 103 -8.32 -11.08 2.65
N ASP A 104 -7.99 -11.36 3.91
CA ASP A 104 -8.90 -11.23 5.05
C ASP A 104 -8.88 -9.82 5.66
N ALA A 105 -7.98 -8.94 5.20
CA ALA A 105 -7.86 -7.58 5.72
C ALA A 105 -9.13 -6.77 5.39
N PRO A 106 -9.76 -6.10 6.38
CA PRO A 106 -10.99 -5.35 6.17
C PRO A 106 -10.80 -4.23 5.15
N ILE A 107 -11.75 -4.13 4.23
CA ILE A 107 -11.85 -3.02 3.28
C ILE A 107 -12.34 -1.81 4.06
N VAL A 108 -11.50 -0.79 4.14
CA VAL A 108 -11.84 0.48 4.78
C VAL A 108 -12.36 1.50 3.77
N PHE A 109 -12.16 1.24 2.47
CA PHE A 109 -12.71 2.05 1.39
C PHE A 109 -12.70 1.34 0.04
N GLU A 110 -13.68 1.64 -0.81
CA GLU A 110 -13.76 1.14 -2.18
C GLU A 110 -14.19 2.22 -3.19
N CYS A 111 -13.54 2.25 -4.35
CA CYS A 111 -13.90 3.14 -5.45
C CYS A 111 -15.05 2.56 -6.30
N VAL A 112 -16.21 3.22 -6.24
CA VAL A 112 -17.45 2.84 -6.96
C VAL A 112 -17.38 3.10 -8.47
N ARG A 113 -16.53 4.03 -8.94
CA ARG A 113 -16.32 4.31 -10.38
C ARG A 113 -14.93 3.85 -10.81
N PRO A 114 -14.81 2.70 -11.49
CA PRO A 114 -13.56 1.98 -11.64
C PRO A 114 -12.67 2.49 -12.77
N ALA A 115 -13.03 3.47 -13.60
CA ALA A 115 -12.22 3.74 -14.80
C ALA A 115 -10.74 4.09 -14.52
N ILE A 116 -10.45 4.91 -13.49
CA ILE A 116 -9.10 5.49 -13.27
C ILE A 116 -8.85 5.91 -11.80
N CYS A 117 -9.51 5.28 -10.82
CA CYS A 117 -9.35 5.67 -9.43
C CYS A 117 -8.10 5.08 -8.78
N ARG A 118 -7.13 5.94 -8.42
CA ARG A 118 -6.03 5.59 -7.50
C ARG A 118 -6.28 6.26 -6.16
N ARG A 119 -6.23 5.49 -5.07
CA ARG A 119 -6.33 6.03 -3.71
C ARG A 119 -5.00 5.84 -2.99
N THR A 120 -4.63 6.79 -2.13
CA THR A 120 -3.52 6.59 -1.19
C THR A 120 -4.04 6.94 0.19
N GLY A 121 -3.97 5.99 1.13
CA GLY A 121 -4.15 6.26 2.55
C GLY A 121 -2.84 6.75 3.14
N PHE A 122 -2.88 7.69 4.08
CA PHE A 122 -1.73 8.14 4.85
C PHE A 122 -2.20 8.48 6.26
N CYS A 123 -1.58 7.90 7.28
CA CYS A 123 -1.79 8.34 8.66
C CYS A 123 -0.84 9.49 8.96
N ASP A 124 -1.38 10.61 9.45
CA ASP A 124 -0.65 11.71 10.07
C ASP A 124 -0.62 11.47 11.59
N PRO A 125 0.46 10.87 12.12
CA PRO A 125 0.59 10.56 13.55
C PRO A 125 0.81 11.79 14.43
N ILE A 126 1.12 12.96 13.87
CA ILE A 126 1.29 14.21 14.65
C ILE A 126 -0.08 14.76 15.02
N HIS A 127 -1.05 14.64 14.12
CA HIS A 127 -2.41 15.13 14.32
C HIS A 127 -3.42 14.01 14.58
N GLU A 128 -2.97 12.75 14.67
CA GLU A 128 -3.80 11.54 14.77
C GLU A 128 -4.91 11.48 13.70
N ARG A 129 -4.55 11.82 12.45
CA ARG A 129 -5.51 11.92 11.34
C ARG A 129 -5.15 11.01 10.20
N ASP A 130 -6.09 10.19 9.77
CA ASP A 130 -5.98 9.53 8.47
C ASP A 130 -6.41 10.48 7.35
N ARG A 131 -5.58 10.55 6.32
CA ARG A 131 -5.90 11.20 5.05
C ARG A 131 -6.03 10.14 3.99
N ALA A 132 -7.11 10.21 3.23
CA ALA A 132 -7.23 9.43 2.02
C ALA A 132 -7.50 10.35 0.84
N SER A 133 -6.62 10.33 -0.14
CA SER A 133 -6.79 11.08 -1.39
C SER A 133 -7.35 10.16 -2.46
N ARG A 134 -8.34 10.63 -3.21
CA ARG A 134 -8.81 9.95 -4.43
C ARG A 134 -8.34 10.76 -5.63
N VAL A 135 -7.56 10.13 -6.49
CA VAL A 135 -7.22 10.67 -7.79
C VAL A 135 -8.23 10.12 -8.79
N THR A 136 -8.98 11.01 -9.43
CA THR A 136 -10.05 10.67 -10.38
C THR A 136 -9.62 10.79 -11.82
N THR A 137 -8.56 11.54 -12.12
CA THR A 137 -7.86 11.55 -13.42
C THR A 137 -6.38 11.85 -13.22
N PHE A 138 -5.54 11.68 -14.26
CA PHE A 138 -4.11 12.04 -14.19
C PHE A 138 -3.86 13.51 -13.78
N PHE A 139 -4.86 14.38 -13.99
CA PHE A 139 -4.78 15.81 -13.74
C PHE A 139 -5.69 16.30 -12.60
N GLU A 140 -6.59 15.45 -12.09
CA GLU A 140 -7.55 15.82 -11.06
C GLU A 140 -7.43 14.90 -9.85
N ALA A 141 -6.96 15.49 -8.75
CA ALA A 141 -7.02 14.89 -7.42
C ALA A 141 -8.11 15.59 -6.62
N THR A 142 -9.18 14.85 -6.27
CA THR A 142 -10.14 15.35 -5.28
C THR A 142 -9.71 14.87 -3.91
N LYS A 143 -9.22 15.79 -3.08
CA LYS A 143 -8.95 15.51 -1.68
C LYS A 143 -10.27 15.56 -0.92
N ARG A 144 -10.81 14.41 -0.55
CA ARG A 144 -12.01 14.35 0.31
C ARG A 144 -11.55 14.19 1.75
N THR A 145 -11.60 15.29 2.52
CA THR A 145 -11.14 15.36 3.92
C THR A 145 -12.17 14.84 4.93
N ASP A 146 -13.40 14.49 4.49
CA ASP A 146 -14.57 14.49 5.39
C ASP A 146 -15.19 13.12 5.68
N GLU A 147 -14.63 12.00 5.19
CA GLU A 147 -14.99 10.67 5.71
C GLU A 147 -13.97 10.28 6.78
N TRP A 148 -14.23 10.76 8.00
CA TRP A 148 -13.46 10.48 9.20
C TRP A 148 -13.60 9.00 9.57
N MET A 149 -12.52 8.24 9.46
CA MET A 149 -12.36 7.02 10.26
C MET A 149 -11.43 7.36 11.41
N ARG A 150 -11.94 7.25 12.63
CA ARG A 150 -11.11 7.37 13.82
C ARG A 150 -10.20 6.14 13.86
N CYS A 151 -8.90 6.34 13.75
CA CYS A 151 -7.92 5.30 14.04
C CYS A 151 -7.78 5.20 15.56
N ASP A 152 -8.18 4.07 16.14
CA ASP A 152 -7.75 3.73 17.49
C ASP A 152 -6.26 3.40 17.44
N VAL A 153 -5.44 4.38 17.82
CA VAL A 153 -4.00 4.22 18.03
C VAL A 153 -3.84 3.65 19.45
N PRO A 154 -3.23 2.48 19.64
CA PRO A 154 -2.95 1.99 20.99
C PRO A 154 -1.98 2.96 21.69
N THR A 155 -2.40 3.50 22.85
CA THR A 155 -1.56 4.25 23.79
C THR A 155 -0.40 3.45 24.34
#